data_AF-A7S4N2-F1
#
_entry.id   AF-A7S4N2-F1
#
_cell.length_a   1.000
_cell.length_b   1.000
_cell.length_c   1.000
_cell.angle_alpha   90.00
_cell.angle_beta   90.00
_cell.angle_gamma   90.00
#
_symmetry.space_group_name_H-M   'P 1'
#
loop_
_entity.id
_entity.type
_entity.pdbx_description
1 polymer ?
#
loop_
_entity_poly.entity_id
_entity_poly.type
_entity_poly.pdbx_seq_one_letter_code
_entity_poly.pdbx_strand_id
1 'polypeptide(L)'
;MRSINTPQGPISIHRPQGPISIHRPQGPISIHRPQGPISIHRPQGPISIHRPQGPISIHRPQGPISIHRPQGPISIHRPQAFVPLPLDP
;
A
#
# COMPACT_ATOMS: atom_id res chain seq x y z
N MET A 1 12.00 10.99 -0.44
CA MET A 1 11.59 9.59 -0.70
C MET A 1 11.71 8.80 0.60
N ARG A 2 10.66 8.09 1.03
CA ARG A 2 10.73 7.16 2.17
C ARG A 2 10.87 5.73 1.65
N SER A 3 11.91 5.03 2.06
CA SER A 3 12.18 3.64 1.68
C SER A 3 12.27 2.79 2.95
N ILE A 4 11.46 1.74 3.04
CA ILE A 4 11.44 0.81 4.18
C ILE A 4 11.72 -0.59 3.64
N ASN A 5 12.77 -1.23 4.16
CA ASN A 5 13.21 -2.54 3.70
C ASN A 5 13.14 -3.56 4.84
N THR A 6 12.51 -4.70 4.57
CA THR A 6 12.41 -5.85 5.48
C THR A 6 11.97 -5.53 6.92
N PRO A 7 10.97 -4.66 7.15
CA PRO A 7 10.44 -4.45 8.49
C PRO A 7 9.68 -5.72 8.94
N GLN A 8 9.84 -6.08 10.21
CA GLN A 8 9.19 -7.26 10.82
C GLN A 8 7.93 -6.91 11.63
N GLY A 9 7.60 -5.62 11.73
CA GLY A 9 6.50 -5.12 12.54
C GLY A 9 5.53 -4.24 11.74
N PRO A 10 4.48 -3.73 12.41
CA PRO A 10 3.49 -2.86 11.79
C PRO A 10 4.13 -1.60 11.24
N ILE A 11 3.74 -1.21 10.03
CA ILE A 11 4.12 0.08 9.43
C ILE A 11 2.92 0.99 9.47
N SER A 12 3.06 2.15 10.10
CA SER A 12 2.05 3.21 10.07
C SER A 12 2.66 4.50 9.54
N ILE A 13 2.12 5.03 8.45
CA ILE A 13 2.59 6.27 7.83
C ILE A 13 1.41 7.22 7.67
N HIS A 14 1.50 8.41 8.29
CA HIS A 14 0.45 9.42 8.28
C HIS A 14 0.91 10.69 7.57
N ARG A 15 0.11 11.16 6.60
CA ARG A 15 0.36 12.36 5.76
C ARG A 15 1.78 12.47 5.19
N PRO A 16 2.36 11.40 4.62
CA PRO A 16 3.66 11.50 3.96
C PRO A 16 3.55 12.37 2.70
N GLN A 17 4.57 13.18 2.45
CA GLN A 17 4.76 13.88 1.19
C GLN A 17 5.90 13.21 0.39
N GLY A 18 5.67 13.03 -0.90
CA GLY A 18 6.60 12.40 -1.84
C GLY A 18 6.51 10.87 -1.88
N PRO A 19 7.39 10.22 -2.69
CA PRO A 19 7.35 8.79 -2.94
C PRO A 19 7.58 7.93 -1.71
N ILE A 20 6.82 6.84 -1.60
CA ILE A 20 6.95 5.78 -0.60
C ILE A 20 7.28 4.47 -1.32
N SER A 21 8.33 3.79 -0.87
CA SER A 21 8.68 2.43 -1.30
C SER A 21 8.80 1.53 -0.08
N ILE A 22 8.11 0.39 -0.08
CA ILE A 22 8.14 -0.61 0.99
C ILE A 22 8.44 -1.98 0.38
N HIS A 23 9.50 -2.63 0.85
CA HIS A 23 9.97 -3.88 0.29
C HIS A 23 10.02 -5.00 1.33
N ARG A 24 9.37 -6.13 1.04
CA ARG A 24 9.27 -7.33 1.90
C ARG A 24 8.85 -7.05 3.35
N PRO A 25 7.83 -6.22 3.60
CA PRO A 25 7.34 -6.04 4.97
C PRO A 25 6.66 -7.32 5.46
N GLN A 26 6.93 -7.69 6.71
CA GLN A 26 6.23 -8.71 7.45
C GLN A 26 5.40 -8.01 8.52
N GLY A 27 4.07 -8.07 8.40
CA GLY A 27 3.14 -7.36 9.28
C GLY A 27 2.22 -6.39 8.53
N PRO A 28 1.25 -5.79 9.25
CA PRO A 28 0.26 -4.91 8.67
C PRO A 28 0.88 -3.58 8.21
N ILE A 29 0.38 -3.05 7.10
CA ILE A 29 0.77 -1.75 6.56
C ILE A 29 -0.45 -0.84 6.55
N SER A 30 -0.34 0.32 7.18
CA SER A 30 -1.37 1.35 7.19
C SER A 30 -0.79 2.69 6.70
N ILE A 31 -1.32 3.21 5.60
CA ILE A 31 -0.90 4.49 5.01
C ILE A 31 -2.11 5.40 4.90
N HIS A 32 -2.06 6.57 5.55
CA HIS A 32 -3.18 7.51 5.60
C HIS A 32 -2.82 8.86 4.98
N ARG A 33 -3.62 9.30 4.01
CA ARG A 33 -3.46 10.56 3.24
C ARG A 33 -2.06 10.78 2.64
N PRO A 34 -1.45 9.79 1.97
CA PRO A 34 -0.20 10.00 1.27
C PRO A 34 -0.37 10.91 0.05
N GLN A 35 0.60 11.80 -0.17
CA GLN A 35 0.72 12.64 -1.36
C GLN A 35 1.96 12.22 -2.13
N GLY A 36 1.79 11.51 -3.24
CA GLY A 36 2.86 10.95 -4.05
C GLY A 36 2.67 9.46 -4.35
N PRO A 37 3.55 8.88 -5.19
CA PRO A 37 3.47 7.48 -5.59
C PRO A 37 3.78 6.54 -4.42
N ILE A 38 3.06 5.43 -4.37
CA ILE A 38 3.25 4.35 -3.39
C ILE A 38 3.60 3.06 -4.13
N SER A 39 4.73 2.45 -3.75
CA SER A 39 5.15 1.15 -4.24
C SER A 39 5.35 0.18 -3.08
N ILE A 40 4.63 -0.94 -3.09
CA ILE A 40 4.76 -1.99 -2.07
C ILE A 40 5.06 -3.32 -2.76
N HIS A 41 6.16 -3.97 -2.42
CA HIS A 41 6.63 -5.18 -3.09
C HIS A 41 6.80 -6.34 -2.10
N ARG A 42 6.17 -7.48 -2.41
CA ARG A 42 6.12 -8.71 -1.60
C ARG A 42 5.72 -8.50 -0.13
N PRO A 43 4.64 -7.76 0.17
CA PRO A 43 4.16 -7.64 1.54
C PRO A 43 3.55 -8.95 2.04
N GLN A 44 3.87 -9.32 3.27
CA GLN A 44 3.28 -10.43 4.02
C GLN A 44 2.45 -9.84 5.15
N GLY A 45 1.13 -9.84 4.99
CA GLY A 45 0.20 -9.18 5.91
C GLY A 45 -0.77 -8.22 5.21
N PRO A 46 -1.76 -7.69 5.96
CA PRO A 46 -2.80 -6.84 5.41
C PRO A 46 -2.26 -5.45 5.05
N ILE A 47 -2.78 -4.86 3.99
CA ILE A 47 -2.44 -3.51 3.54
C ILE A 47 -3.70 -2.66 3.56
N SER A 48 -3.62 -1.50 4.22
CA SER A 48 -4.69 -0.50 4.25
C SER A 48 -4.14 0.85 3.79
N ILE A 49 -4.70 1.40 2.71
CA ILE A 49 -4.33 2.72 2.19
C ILE A 49 -5.58 3.58 2.11
N HIS A 50 -5.59 4.71 2.83
CA HIS A 50 -6.77 5.57 2.94
C HIS A 50 -6.50 6.96 2.39
N ARG A 51 -7.35 7.40 1.45
CA ARG A 51 -7.27 8.70 0.74
C ARG A 51 -5.91 9.00 0.11
N PRO A 52 -5.30 8.07 -0.65
CA PRO A 52 -4.06 8.34 -1.35
C PRO A 52 -4.26 9.32 -2.51
N GLN A 53 -3.31 10.23 -2.68
CA GLN A 53 -3.19 11.13 -3.83
C GLN A 53 -1.93 10.77 -4.61
N GLY A 54 -2.09 10.11 -5.75
CA GLY A 54 -1.00 9.58 -6.57
C GLY A 54 -1.18 8.10 -6.92
N PRO A 55 -0.31 7.57 -7.79
CA PRO A 55 -0.40 6.19 -8.25
C PRO A 55 0.00 5.21 -7.15
N ILE A 56 -0.65 4.05 -7.14
CA ILE A 56 -0.39 2.97 -6.18
C ILE A 56 -0.04 1.70 -6.96
N SER A 57 1.11 1.11 -6.62
CA SER A 57 1.57 -0.15 -7.18
C SER A 57 1.84 -1.16 -6.07
N ILE A 58 1.14 -2.28 -6.07
CA ILE A 58 1.34 -3.38 -5.13
C ILE A 58 1.67 -4.66 -5.89
N HIS A 59 2.82 -5.26 -5.61
CA HIS A 59 3.32 -6.42 -6.35
C HIS A 59 3.50 -7.64 -5.45
N ARG A 60 2.91 -8.78 -5.85
CA ARG A 60 2.94 -10.08 -5.13
C ARG A 60 2.53 -9.98 -3.64
N PRO A 61 1.38 -9.37 -3.31
CA PRO A 61 0.90 -9.33 -1.94
C PRO A 61 0.45 -10.70 -1.43
N GLN A 62 0.82 -10.99 -0.17
CA GLN A 62 0.41 -12.15 0.61
C GLN A 62 -0.43 -11.68 1.81
N GLY A 63 -1.62 -11.19 1.52
CA GLY A 63 -2.55 -10.65 2.50
C GLY A 63 -3.64 -9.79 1.83
N PRO A 64 -4.72 -9.47 2.55
CA PRO A 64 -5.78 -8.64 2.01
C PRO A 64 -5.30 -7.22 1.77
N ILE A 65 -5.84 -6.59 0.73
CA ILE A 65 -5.53 -5.20 0.37
C ILE A 65 -6.82 -4.38 0.45
N SER A 66 -6.80 -3.28 1.17
CA SER A 66 -7.90 -2.33 1.20
C SER A 66 -7.39 -0.96 0.80
N ILE A 67 -7.96 -0.40 -0.26
CA ILE A 67 -7.65 0.95 -0.73
C ILE A 67 -8.97 1.72 -0.77
N HIS A 68 -9.06 2.81 -0.01
CA HIS A 68 -10.31 3.57 0.15
C HIS A 68 -10.14 5.01 -0.32
N ARG A 69 -11.07 5.46 -1.17
CA ARG A 69 -11.10 6.79 -1.80
C ARG A 69 -9.78 7.21 -2.47
N PRO A 70 -9.25 6.38 -3.39
CA PRO A 70 -8.04 6.73 -4.11
C PRO A 70 -8.26 7.91 -5.08
N GLN A 71 -7.24 8.75 -5.21
CA GLN A 71 -7.13 9.75 -6.26
C GLN A 71 -5.87 9.44 -7.07
N GLY A 72 -6.03 8.64 -8.11
CA GLY A 72 -4.93 8.16 -8.94
C GLY A 72 -5.11 6.68 -9.33
N PRO A 73 -4.29 6.18 -10.26
CA PRO A 73 -4.40 4.80 -10.72
C PRO A 73 -3.94 3.82 -9.64
N ILE A 74 -4.59 2.66 -9.60
CA ILE A 74 -4.23 1.54 -8.74
C ILE A 74 -3.84 0.36 -9.61
N SER A 75 -2.67 -0.20 -9.35
CA SER A 75 -2.17 -1.41 -9.99
C SER A 75 -1.81 -2.44 -8.93
N ILE A 76 -2.47 -3.60 -8.97
CA ILE A 76 -2.17 -4.73 -8.09
C ILE A 76 -1.82 -5.93 -8.97
N HIS A 77 -0.57 -6.40 -8.89
CA HIS A 77 -0.05 -7.44 -9.77
C HIS A 77 0.28 -8.73 -9.01
N ARG A 78 -0.24 -9.86 -9.52
CA ARG A 78 -0.10 -11.21 -8.96
C ARG A 78 -0.49 -11.29 -7.47
N PRO A 79 -1.69 -10.85 -7.07
CA PRO A 79 -2.16 -11.07 -5.71
C PRO A 79 -2.33 -12.56 -5.44
N GLN A 80 -1.88 -13.01 -4.26
CA GLN A 80 -2.10 -14.39 -3.78
C GLN A 80 -3.29 -14.47 -2.81
N ALA A 81 -3.93 -13.35 -2.53
CA ALA A 81 -5.03 -13.22 -1.58
C ALA A 81 -6.13 -12.31 -2.16
N PHE A 82 -7.26 -12.25 -1.45
CA PHE A 82 -8.40 -11.43 -1.84
C PHE A 82 -8.05 -9.94 -1.89
N VAL A 83 -8.39 -9.32 -3.02
CA VAL A 83 -8.29 -7.87 -3.24
C VAL A 83 -9.71 -7.37 -3.44
N PRO A 84 -10.37 -6.81 -2.42
CA PRO A 84 -11.61 -6.08 -2.65
C PRO A 84 -11.31 -4.97 -3.66
N LEU A 85 -12.08 -4.96 -4.75
CA LEU A 85 -12.11 -3.82 -5.65
C LEU A 85 -12.45 -2.57 -4.84
N PRO A 86 -11.91 -1.39 -5.18
CA PRO A 86 -12.42 -0.15 -4.63
C PRO A 86 -13.94 -0.15 -4.85
N LEU A 87 -14.69 -0.11 -3.74
CA LEU A 87 -16.11 0.25 -3.80
C LEU A 87 -16.13 1.75 -4.10
N ASP A 88 -15.96 2.10 -5.36
CA ASP A 88 -16.36 3.42 -5.83
C ASP A 88 -17.90 3.46 -5.80
N PRO A 89 -18.52 4.52 -5.26
CA PRO A 89 -19.87 4.87 -5.65
C PRO A 89 -19.92 5.33 -7.11
#